data_AF-A0A3C0ZCU3-F1
#
_entry.id   AF-A0A3C0ZCU3-F1
#
_cell.length_a   1.000
_cell.length_b   1.000
_cell.length_c   1.000
_cell.angle_alpha   90.00
_cell.angle_beta   90.00
_cell.angle_gamma   90.00
#
_symmetry.space_group_name_H-M   'P 1'
#
loop_
_entity.id
_entity.type
_entity.pdbx_description
1 polymer ?
#
loop_
_entity_poly.entity_id
_entity_poly.type
_entity_poly.pdbx_seq_one_letter_code
_entity_poly.pdbx_strand_id
1 'polypeptide(L)'
;SLYARFATWEGFNRFWKENKDTFKNKRLYAFPAIEEINTVEDSEPAIYHQGFIQDMLDRNEEPMRCLHCNTMIANDDNFLIEIDEIGLNANVGNIHRSCLRPADRILGRSIFEKNRESYLISFDYKKWIELLEKGQAFLNGVKKIQTNGTVPTICWNRKHNFNDGNYCIKVNLEDKSTQYVRLGGKIHRFTADEIDQEISKFNISINKQVDPFVYSSMRKIFSQLSFIESTLLKGEQILRILSYEKEKYSHQLDAINHSIDNDYTPLGVPIYPDTGEFPILGNYIPLISDPTLFDEMHSNWNEHGHQIGQCALKIIENDKDLSIYLDNFFSDGVQPIIDPIFKSEQELEEGIYIKDIEKLNQQAINKDITHSYTPTKNANWKAGDRVKIVFPDIKTNEDLKGILLTDEFKDEINEQCVIFRPIEKGIIRDDMQFKMPTKLLVKD
;
A
#
# COMPACT_ATOMS: atom_id res chain seq x y z
N SER A 1 21.93 40.46 12.71
CA SER A 1 21.02 39.31 12.81
C SER A 1 21.35 38.52 14.06
N LEU A 2 20.33 38.12 14.83
CA LEU A 2 20.48 37.12 15.89
C LEU A 2 20.70 35.75 15.24
N TYR A 3 21.62 34.95 15.76
CA TYR A 3 21.94 33.62 15.22
C TYR A 3 21.35 32.50 16.07
N ALA A 4 21.46 32.58 17.40
CA ALA A 4 20.90 31.64 18.35
C ALA A 4 20.96 32.22 19.78
N ARG A 5 20.11 31.71 20.67
CA ARG A 5 20.14 31.98 22.12
C ARG A 5 20.32 30.67 22.89
N PHE A 6 21.14 30.71 23.94
CA PHE A 6 21.47 29.55 24.75
C PHE A 6 21.22 29.86 26.23
N ALA A 7 20.66 28.90 26.96
CA ALA A 7 20.56 29.00 28.41
C ALA A 7 21.90 28.77 29.10
N THR A 8 22.83 28.04 28.48
CA THR A 8 24.12 27.66 29.08
C THR A 8 25.31 27.99 28.18
N TRP A 9 26.47 28.23 28.82
CA TRP A 9 27.75 28.40 28.14
C TRP A 9 28.17 27.14 27.35
N GLU A 10 27.83 25.96 27.85
CA GLU A 10 28.08 24.69 27.16
C GLU A 10 27.28 24.58 25.86
N GLY A 11 26.01 25.01 25.87
CA GLY A 11 25.17 25.11 24.69
C GLY A 11 25.79 25.99 23.61
N PHE A 12 26.28 27.18 24.01
CA PHE A 12 27.00 28.08 23.12
C PHE A 12 28.27 27.43 22.54
N ASN A 13 29.11 26.82 23.38
CA ASN A 13 30.35 26.19 22.92
C ASN A 13 30.10 25.06 21.91
N ARG A 14 29.01 24.30 22.08
CA ARG A 14 28.59 23.25 21.15
C ARG A 14 28.23 23.85 19.79
N PHE A 15 27.35 24.86 19.79
CA PHE A 15 26.97 25.58 18.58
C PHE A 15 28.18 26.19 17.87
N TRP A 16 29.09 26.80 18.63
CA TRP A 16 30.31 27.41 18.10
C TRP A 16 31.21 26.39 17.39
N LYS A 17 31.38 25.21 17.98
CA LYS A 17 32.15 24.11 17.36
C LYS A 17 31.49 23.61 16.08
N GLU A 18 30.17 23.41 16.09
CA GLU A 18 29.39 22.92 14.94
C GLU A 18 29.36 23.94 13.78
N ASN A 19 29.48 25.25 14.06
CA ASN A 19 29.27 26.31 13.06
C ASN A 19 30.52 27.17 12.78
N LYS A 20 31.71 26.74 13.21
CA LYS A 20 32.93 27.54 13.15
C LYS A 20 33.22 28.08 11.74
N ASP A 21 32.98 27.27 10.71
CA ASP A 21 33.25 27.64 9.32
C ASP A 21 32.36 28.79 8.84
N THR A 22 31.11 28.87 9.30
CA THR A 22 30.17 29.96 9.01
C THR A 22 30.68 31.33 9.48
N PHE A 23 31.59 31.36 10.46
CA PHE A 23 32.14 32.58 11.06
C PHE A 23 33.61 32.82 10.72
N LYS A 24 34.26 31.95 9.93
CA LYS A 24 35.71 31.97 9.68
C LYS A 24 36.26 33.30 9.15
N ASN A 25 35.47 34.01 8.34
CA ASN A 25 35.85 35.29 7.74
C ASN A 25 35.24 36.51 8.46
N LYS A 26 34.64 36.32 9.64
CA LYS A 26 34.00 37.39 10.40
C LYS A 26 34.89 37.81 11.57
N ARG A 27 34.88 39.11 11.88
CA ARG A 27 35.53 39.63 13.09
C ARG A 27 34.63 39.37 14.29
N LEU A 28 35.14 38.61 15.25
CA LEU A 28 34.40 38.22 16.45
C LEU A 28 34.69 39.19 17.57
N TYR A 29 33.62 39.65 18.22
CA TYR A 29 33.68 40.45 19.42
C TYR A 29 32.97 39.69 20.52
N ALA A 30 33.74 39.27 21.53
CA ALA A 30 33.20 38.67 22.75
C ALA A 30 33.11 39.78 23.80
N PHE A 31 31.91 40.01 24.31
CA PHE A 31 31.71 40.89 25.45
C PHE A 31 31.90 40.08 26.74
N PRO A 32 32.72 40.54 27.68
CA PRO A 32 32.89 39.84 28.95
C PRO A 32 31.57 39.82 29.71
N ALA A 33 31.26 38.68 30.34
CA ALA A 33 30.18 38.61 31.29
C ALA A 33 30.47 39.51 32.51
N ILE A 34 29.41 39.95 33.19
CA ILE A 34 29.52 40.61 34.50
C ILE A 34 30.01 39.61 35.55
N GLU A 35 30.68 40.10 36.60
CA GLU A 35 31.35 39.26 37.60
C GLU A 35 30.38 38.34 38.35
N GLU A 36 29.15 38.82 38.55
CA GLU A 36 28.07 38.15 39.26
C GLU A 36 27.45 36.97 38.49
N ILE A 37 27.85 36.73 37.22
CA ILE A 37 27.28 35.65 36.40
C ILE A 37 27.50 34.25 37.03
N ASN A 38 28.54 34.10 37.86
CA ASN A 38 28.84 32.81 38.50
C ASN A 38 27.87 32.45 39.63
N THR A 39 27.09 33.41 40.14
CA THR A 39 26.12 33.23 41.24
C THR A 39 24.71 33.60 40.82
N VAL A 40 24.49 33.95 39.54
CA VAL A 40 23.18 34.45 39.06
C VAL A 40 22.09 33.37 39.16
N GLU A 41 22.47 32.11 39.02
CA GLU A 41 21.56 30.96 39.13
C GLU A 41 21.00 30.77 40.55
N ASP A 42 21.71 31.27 41.58
CA ASP A 42 21.27 31.21 42.98
C ASP A 42 20.30 32.36 43.35
N SER A 43 20.03 33.27 42.41
CA SER A 43 19.15 34.41 42.67
C SER A 43 17.67 34.00 42.72
N GLU A 44 16.87 34.68 43.56
CA GLU A 44 15.43 34.40 43.65
C GLU A 44 14.71 34.43 42.29
N PRO A 45 15.00 35.38 41.37
CA PRO A 45 14.39 35.38 40.04
C PRO A 45 14.75 34.16 39.20
N ALA A 46 16.00 33.67 39.27
CA ALA A 46 16.44 32.50 38.53
C ALA A 46 15.75 31.22 39.05
N ILE A 47 15.67 31.05 40.37
CA ILE A 47 14.97 29.94 41.01
C ILE A 47 13.47 29.97 40.67
N TYR A 48 12.83 31.14 40.76
CA TYR A 48 11.42 31.28 40.40
C TYR A 48 11.17 30.95 38.92
N HIS A 49 12.04 31.44 38.04
CA HIS A 49 11.96 31.18 36.61
C HIS A 49 12.16 29.69 36.28
N GLN A 50 13.09 29.01 36.96
CA GLN A 50 13.24 27.56 36.85
C GLN A 50 11.96 26.82 37.23
N GLY A 51 11.31 27.20 38.33
CA GLY A 51 10.03 26.63 38.75
C GLY A 51 8.92 26.88 37.71
N PHE A 52 8.86 28.08 37.13
CA PHE A 52 7.92 28.41 36.06
C PHE A 52 8.14 27.56 34.80
N ILE A 53 9.39 27.33 34.41
CA ILE A 53 9.75 26.44 33.29
C ILE A 53 9.33 25.00 33.59
N GLN A 54 9.59 24.50 34.80
CA GLN A 54 9.22 23.15 35.21
C GLN A 54 7.69 22.95 35.19
N ASP A 55 6.93 23.92 35.71
CA ASP A 55 5.47 23.90 35.67
C ASP A 55 4.92 23.83 34.23
N MET A 56 5.55 24.51 33.28
CA MET A 56 5.16 24.43 31.86
C MET A 56 5.47 23.06 31.25
N LEU A 57 6.63 22.49 31.58
CA LEU A 57 7.00 21.14 31.15
C LEU A 57 6.05 20.08 31.71
N ASP A 58 5.73 20.15 33.00
CA ASP A 58 4.87 19.18 33.67
C ASP A 58 3.41 19.22 33.16
N ARG A 59 2.98 20.38 32.65
CA ARG A 59 1.65 20.56 32.04
C ARG A 59 1.61 20.20 30.55
N ASN A 60 2.75 19.91 29.93
CA ASN A 60 2.80 19.55 28.52
C ASN A 60 2.40 18.07 28.36
N GLU A 61 1.15 17.83 27.92
CA GLU A 61 0.62 16.49 27.68
C GLU A 61 1.29 15.75 26.51
N GLU A 62 1.93 16.50 25.59
CA GLU A 62 2.55 15.96 24.37
C GLU A 62 3.99 16.47 24.22
N PRO A 63 4.92 16.04 25.10
CA PRO A 63 6.29 16.57 25.13
C PRO A 63 7.10 16.29 23.87
N MET A 64 6.66 15.34 23.03
CA MET A 64 7.29 15.01 21.75
C MET A 64 6.63 15.70 20.55
N ARG A 65 5.61 16.55 20.77
CA ARG A 65 5.06 17.39 19.71
C ARG A 65 5.88 18.68 19.60
N CYS A 66 6.37 18.97 18.40
CA CYS A 66 7.15 20.16 18.12
C CYS A 66 6.33 21.44 18.35
N LEU A 67 6.85 22.36 19.15
CA LEU A 67 6.17 23.62 19.47
C LEU A 67 5.88 24.52 18.26
N HIS A 68 6.66 24.40 17.18
CA HIS A 68 6.55 25.29 16.01
C HIS A 68 5.73 24.70 14.88
N CYS A 69 6.04 23.48 14.44
CA CYS A 69 5.34 22.85 13.31
C CYS A 69 4.16 21.97 13.74
N ASN A 70 3.98 21.74 15.05
CA ASN A 70 2.91 20.92 15.62
C ASN A 70 2.94 19.43 15.21
N THR A 71 4.05 18.95 14.62
CA THR A 71 4.24 17.54 14.26
C THR A 71 5.08 16.80 15.30
N MET A 72 5.00 15.47 15.31
CA MET A 72 5.71 14.63 16.28
C MET A 72 7.20 14.51 15.97
N ILE A 73 8.02 14.45 17.01
CA ILE A 73 9.47 14.22 16.94
C ILE A 73 9.71 12.72 17.15
N ALA A 74 10.42 12.10 16.21
CA ALA A 74 10.67 10.65 16.22
C ALA A 74 12.14 10.27 16.50
N ASN A 75 13.05 11.26 16.60
CA ASN A 75 14.48 11.02 16.78
C ASN A 75 15.12 11.98 17.79
N ASP A 76 16.41 11.77 18.08
CA ASP A 76 17.22 12.61 18.97
C ASP A 76 17.65 13.95 18.34
N ASP A 77 17.31 14.23 17.08
CA ASP A 77 17.68 15.48 16.40
C ASP A 77 16.69 16.60 16.72
N ASN A 78 16.61 16.93 18.00
CA ASN A 78 15.69 17.89 18.57
C ASN A 78 16.40 18.83 19.56
N PHE A 79 15.72 19.93 19.88
CA PHE A 79 16.11 20.82 20.96
C PHE A 79 14.94 20.99 21.93
N LEU A 80 15.28 21.03 23.22
CA LEU A 80 14.39 21.55 24.24
C LEU A 80 14.58 23.06 24.30
N ILE A 81 13.52 23.83 24.06
CA ILE A 81 13.57 25.28 24.00
C ILE A 81 12.58 25.94 24.96
N GLU A 82 12.86 27.20 25.25
CA GLU A 82 11.94 28.17 25.80
C GLU A 82 11.60 29.21 24.72
N ILE A 83 10.31 29.47 24.56
CA ILE A 83 9.76 30.59 23.78
C ILE A 83 9.38 31.67 24.79
N ASP A 84 10.15 32.76 24.82
CA ASP A 84 9.97 33.92 25.71
C ASP A 84 9.90 35.25 24.91
N GLU A 85 9.47 35.17 23.65
CA GLU A 85 9.44 36.29 22.71
C GLU A 85 8.24 37.21 22.95
N ILE A 86 8.47 38.52 22.92
CA ILE A 86 7.42 39.54 23.06
C ILE A 86 6.35 39.34 21.98
N GLY A 87 5.09 39.23 22.40
CA GLY A 87 3.96 39.03 21.50
C GLY A 87 3.62 37.57 21.22
N LEU A 88 4.41 36.62 21.74
CA LEU A 88 4.08 35.19 21.77
C LEU A 88 3.72 34.77 23.19
N ASN A 89 2.96 33.67 23.30
CA ASN A 89 2.73 33.04 24.59
C ASN A 89 4.01 32.34 25.04
N ALA A 90 4.37 32.51 26.31
CA ALA A 90 5.47 31.77 26.91
C ALA A 90 5.20 30.26 26.80
N ASN A 91 6.19 29.50 26.34
CA ASN A 91 6.05 28.05 26.18
C ASN A 91 7.40 27.35 26.30
N VAL A 92 7.40 26.10 26.75
CA VAL A 92 8.60 25.27 26.89
C VAL A 92 8.32 23.86 26.39
N GLY A 93 9.23 23.31 25.59
CA GLY A 93 9.04 22.00 25.00
C GLY A 93 10.03 21.72 23.87
N ASN A 94 9.85 20.56 23.24
CA ASN A 94 10.75 20.12 22.19
C ASN A 94 10.38 20.71 20.83
N ILE A 95 11.39 20.83 19.97
CA ILE A 95 11.25 21.17 18.57
C ILE A 95 12.19 20.31 17.71
N HIS A 96 11.83 20.07 16.45
CA HIS A 96 12.79 19.53 15.48
C HIS A 96 13.96 20.50 15.31
N ARG A 97 15.17 19.98 15.05
CA ARG A 97 16.35 20.82 14.77
C ARG A 97 16.11 21.84 13.65
N SER A 98 15.42 21.45 12.58
CA SER A 98 15.09 22.33 11.46
C SER A 98 14.07 23.43 11.81
N CYS A 99 13.29 23.24 12.87
CA CYS A 99 12.29 24.21 13.33
C CYS A 99 12.88 25.29 14.25
N LEU A 100 14.16 25.20 14.62
CA LEU A 100 14.80 26.15 15.54
C LEU A 100 14.82 27.56 14.95
N ARG A 101 14.19 28.51 15.65
CA ARG A 101 14.27 29.94 15.30
C ARG A 101 15.38 30.61 16.11
N PRO A 102 16.04 31.65 15.58
CA PRO A 102 17.11 32.34 16.29
C PRO A 102 16.70 32.93 17.66
N ALA A 103 15.43 33.28 17.80
CA ALA A 103 14.87 33.86 19.03
C ALA A 103 14.58 32.81 20.11
N ASP A 104 14.46 31.53 19.75
CA ASP A 104 14.20 30.48 20.73
C ASP A 104 15.42 30.30 21.62
N ARG A 105 15.21 30.21 22.94
CA ARG A 105 16.29 29.96 23.89
C ARG A 105 16.45 28.46 24.08
N ILE A 106 17.60 27.93 23.67
CA ILE A 106 17.90 26.51 23.83
C ILE A 106 18.22 26.20 25.29
N LEU A 107 17.38 25.37 25.92
CA LEU A 107 17.58 24.84 27.27
C LEU A 107 18.45 23.57 27.25
N GLY A 108 18.26 22.72 26.24
CA GLY A 108 18.95 21.44 26.13
C GLY A 108 18.55 20.63 24.90
N ARG A 109 18.65 19.30 25.01
CA ARG A 109 18.18 18.33 24.00
C ARG A 109 17.46 17.19 24.73
N SER A 110 16.39 16.67 24.15
CA SER A 110 15.77 15.43 24.62
C SER A 110 16.39 14.24 23.88
N ILE A 111 16.71 13.19 24.62
CA ILE A 111 17.37 11.99 24.10
C ILE A 111 16.52 10.77 24.49
N PHE A 112 16.26 9.89 23.53
CA PHE A 112 15.63 8.60 23.80
C PHE A 112 16.66 7.61 24.38
N GLU A 113 16.34 6.94 25.49
CA GLU A 113 17.29 6.06 26.22
C GLU A 113 17.88 4.91 25.38
N LYS A 114 17.21 4.50 24.30
CA LYS A 114 17.62 3.41 23.41
C LYS A 114 17.66 3.85 21.95
N ASN A 115 18.21 5.01 21.67
CA ASN A 115 18.08 5.55 20.34
C ASN A 115 18.95 4.82 19.30
N ARG A 116 18.36 4.57 18.13
CA ARG A 116 19.07 4.30 16.89
C ARG A 116 19.08 5.60 16.09
N GLU A 117 20.19 5.88 15.41
CA GLU A 117 20.14 6.86 14.32
C GLU A 117 19.06 6.39 13.33
N SER A 118 18.11 7.28 13.04
CA SER A 118 16.96 6.99 12.20
C SER A 118 16.83 8.04 11.12
N TYR A 119 16.50 7.59 9.91
CA TYR A 119 16.16 8.44 8.78
C TYR A 119 14.73 8.99 8.90
N LEU A 120 13.93 8.47 9.85
CA LEU A 120 12.60 8.94 10.17
C LEU A 120 12.66 10.06 11.22
N ILE A 121 12.45 11.30 10.79
CA ILE A 121 12.57 12.47 11.69
C ILE A 121 11.27 12.81 12.43
N SER A 122 10.13 12.42 11.87
CA SER A 122 8.81 12.77 12.38
C SER A 122 7.81 11.65 12.08
N PHE A 123 7.21 11.13 13.15
CA PHE A 123 6.16 10.13 13.07
C PHE A 123 5.33 10.07 14.35
N ASP A 124 4.01 9.89 14.22
CA ASP A 124 3.08 9.81 15.34
C ASP A 124 2.82 8.35 15.73
N TYR A 125 3.73 7.79 16.54
CA TYR A 125 3.62 6.40 17.02
C TYR A 125 2.35 6.15 17.83
N LYS A 126 1.89 7.13 18.62
CA LYS A 126 0.69 7.00 19.45
C LYS A 126 -0.53 6.80 18.56
N LYS A 127 -0.74 7.73 17.62
CA LYS A 127 -1.83 7.64 16.65
C LYS A 127 -1.75 6.37 15.80
N TRP A 128 -0.55 5.97 15.40
CA TRP A 128 -0.34 4.74 14.65
C TRP A 128 -0.81 3.50 15.41
N ILE A 129 -0.43 3.37 16.70
CA ILE A 129 -0.85 2.26 17.56
C ILE A 129 -2.37 2.25 17.73
N GLU A 130 -2.98 3.41 17.99
CA GLU A 130 -4.44 3.55 18.13
C GLU A 130 -5.18 3.09 16.86
N LEU A 131 -4.67 3.44 15.67
CA LEU A 131 -5.26 3.04 14.39
C LEU A 131 -5.03 1.56 14.06
N LEU A 132 -3.88 1.00 14.46
CA LEU A 132 -3.56 -0.40 14.21
C LEU A 132 -4.51 -1.37 14.91
N GLU A 133 -5.11 -1.00 16.05
CA GLU A 133 -6.02 -1.87 16.81
C GLU A 133 -7.18 -2.42 15.95
N LYS A 134 -7.62 -1.65 14.95
CA LYS A 134 -8.74 -1.99 14.05
C LYS A 134 -8.39 -1.89 12.58
N GLY A 135 -7.11 -1.79 12.25
CA GLY A 135 -6.61 -1.57 10.89
C GLY A 135 -5.91 -2.79 10.27
N GLN A 136 -5.54 -2.65 9.00
CA GLN A 136 -4.73 -3.59 8.21
C GLN A 136 -5.26 -5.03 8.18
N ALA A 137 -6.57 -5.26 8.30
CA ALA A 137 -7.11 -6.61 8.43
C ALA A 137 -6.78 -7.50 7.22
N PHE A 138 -7.05 -7.00 6.01
CA PHE A 138 -6.74 -7.70 4.77
C PHE A 138 -5.22 -7.74 4.52
N LEU A 139 -4.53 -6.60 4.71
CA LEU A 139 -3.10 -6.49 4.49
C LEU A 139 -2.28 -7.48 5.32
N ASN A 140 -2.64 -7.68 6.59
CA ASN A 140 -2.02 -8.66 7.47
C ASN A 140 -2.24 -10.10 7.02
N GLY A 141 -3.33 -10.37 6.29
CA GLY A 141 -3.55 -11.65 5.62
C GLY A 141 -2.61 -11.83 4.42
N VAL A 142 -2.52 -10.80 3.56
CA VAL A 142 -1.67 -10.83 2.36
C VAL A 142 -0.20 -11.04 2.70
N LYS A 143 0.32 -10.36 3.73
CA LYS A 143 1.72 -10.52 4.20
C LYS A 143 2.11 -11.95 4.60
N LYS A 144 1.13 -12.82 4.88
CA LYS A 144 1.37 -14.22 5.28
C LYS A 144 1.37 -15.19 4.10
N ILE A 145 1.01 -14.74 2.90
CA ILE A 145 0.96 -15.57 1.71
C ILE A 145 2.40 -15.87 1.27
N GLN A 146 2.72 -17.16 1.09
CA GLN A 146 3.99 -17.56 0.47
C GLN A 146 3.92 -17.33 -1.03
N THR A 147 4.81 -16.50 -1.56
CA THR A 147 4.73 -16.08 -2.97
C THR A 147 5.79 -16.71 -3.88
N ASN A 148 6.56 -17.70 -3.40
CA ASN A 148 7.58 -18.43 -4.19
C ASN A 148 8.49 -17.51 -5.03
N GLY A 149 8.90 -16.36 -4.48
CA GLY A 149 9.76 -15.38 -5.14
C GLY A 149 9.04 -14.44 -6.13
N THR A 150 7.71 -14.46 -6.18
CA THR A 150 6.92 -13.46 -6.93
C THR A 150 6.44 -12.35 -6.00
N VAL A 151 6.49 -11.11 -6.44
CA VAL A 151 5.97 -9.99 -5.65
C VAL A 151 4.44 -9.98 -5.77
N PRO A 152 3.69 -10.09 -4.65
CA PRO A 152 2.23 -10.12 -4.67
C PRO A 152 1.63 -8.82 -5.20
N THR A 153 0.40 -8.91 -5.70
CA THR A 153 -0.40 -7.76 -6.14
C THR A 153 -1.74 -7.78 -5.42
N ILE A 154 -2.07 -6.67 -4.76
CA ILE A 154 -3.42 -6.40 -4.28
C ILE A 154 -4.18 -5.54 -5.30
N CYS A 155 -5.45 -5.87 -5.50
CA CYS A 155 -6.31 -5.19 -6.44
C CYS A 155 -7.14 -4.13 -5.70
N TRP A 156 -7.09 -2.90 -6.18
CA TRP A 156 -7.87 -1.78 -5.67
C TRP A 156 -9.08 -1.52 -6.56
N ASN A 157 -10.27 -1.44 -5.98
CA ASN A 157 -11.50 -1.12 -6.71
C ASN A 157 -12.05 0.24 -6.27
N ARG A 158 -11.91 1.26 -7.13
CA ARG A 158 -12.40 2.63 -6.87
C ARG A 158 -13.92 2.70 -6.66
N LYS A 159 -14.68 1.76 -7.23
CA LYS A 159 -16.15 1.74 -7.15
C LYS A 159 -16.67 1.32 -5.78
N HIS A 160 -15.82 0.72 -4.94
CA HIS A 160 -16.15 0.31 -3.58
C HIS A 160 -16.31 1.48 -2.59
N ASN A 161 -16.17 2.73 -3.03
CA ASN A 161 -16.44 3.91 -2.19
C ASN A 161 -17.94 4.12 -1.89
N PHE A 162 -18.85 3.46 -2.62
CA PHE A 162 -20.30 3.55 -2.44
C PHE A 162 -20.84 2.26 -1.83
N ASN A 163 -21.57 2.37 -0.72
CA ASN A 163 -22.12 1.24 0.04
C ASN A 163 -23.50 1.60 0.62
N ASP A 164 -24.43 2.01 -0.24
CA ASP A 164 -25.72 2.63 0.11
C ASP A 164 -26.94 1.76 -0.22
N GLY A 165 -26.74 0.54 -0.71
CA GLY A 165 -27.79 -0.42 -1.03
C GLY A 165 -28.70 -0.83 0.15
N ASN A 166 -29.88 -1.37 -0.14
CA ASN A 166 -30.86 -1.77 0.89
C ASN A 166 -30.78 -3.25 1.25
N TYR A 167 -29.94 -4.01 0.56
CA TYR A 167 -29.82 -5.46 0.73
C TYR A 167 -28.37 -5.86 0.99
N CYS A 168 -28.16 -6.97 1.68
CA CYS A 168 -26.85 -7.57 1.92
C CYS A 168 -26.90 -9.07 1.64
N ILE A 169 -25.72 -9.66 1.45
CA ILE A 169 -25.58 -11.10 1.22
C ILE A 169 -25.23 -11.79 2.54
N LYS A 170 -26.13 -12.65 2.99
CA LYS A 170 -25.92 -13.56 4.11
C LYS A 170 -25.26 -14.84 3.61
N VAL A 171 -24.24 -15.29 4.33
CA VAL A 171 -23.49 -16.51 4.05
C VAL A 171 -23.86 -17.54 5.12
N ASN A 172 -24.45 -18.66 4.71
CA ASN A 172 -24.82 -19.75 5.61
C ASN A 172 -23.71 -20.80 5.65
N LEU A 173 -23.22 -21.11 6.85
CA LEU A 173 -22.12 -22.05 7.08
C LEU A 173 -22.61 -23.41 7.57
N GLU A 174 -21.78 -24.44 7.42
CA GLU A 174 -22.15 -25.83 7.76
C GLU A 174 -22.43 -26.07 9.25
N ASP A 175 -21.86 -25.25 10.14
CA ASP A 175 -22.14 -25.26 11.58
C ASP A 175 -23.44 -24.53 11.96
N LYS A 176 -24.23 -24.12 10.96
CA LYS A 176 -25.45 -23.29 11.07
C LYS A 176 -25.19 -21.86 11.54
N SER A 177 -23.92 -21.46 11.71
CA SER A 177 -23.59 -20.05 11.91
C SER A 177 -23.75 -19.29 10.59
N THR A 178 -23.82 -17.97 10.71
CA THR A 178 -24.05 -17.08 9.56
C THR A 178 -23.02 -15.96 9.57
N GLN A 179 -22.59 -15.57 8.38
CA GLN A 179 -21.69 -14.45 8.14
C GLN A 179 -22.31 -13.53 7.10
N TYR A 180 -21.72 -12.36 6.88
CA TYR A 180 -22.14 -11.44 5.84
C TYR A 180 -20.96 -11.12 4.94
N VAL A 181 -21.22 -10.95 3.65
CA VAL A 181 -20.22 -10.41 2.73
C VAL A 181 -19.86 -8.99 3.18
N ARG A 182 -18.57 -8.73 3.32
CA ARG A 182 -18.02 -7.48 3.84
C ARG A 182 -17.37 -6.66 2.72
N LEU A 183 -17.33 -5.36 2.95
CA LEU A 183 -16.57 -4.39 2.20
C LEU A 183 -15.84 -3.50 3.21
N GLY A 184 -14.55 -3.75 3.45
CA GLY A 184 -13.91 -3.21 4.65
C GLY A 184 -14.53 -3.76 5.92
N GLY A 185 -14.58 -2.91 6.95
CA GLY A 185 -15.28 -3.19 8.20
C GLY A 185 -16.80 -3.35 8.11
N LYS A 186 -17.42 -2.99 6.98
CA LYS A 186 -18.89 -2.88 6.85
C LYS A 186 -19.48 -4.03 6.06
N ILE A 187 -20.73 -4.39 6.34
CA ILE A 187 -21.49 -5.27 5.46
C ILE A 187 -21.60 -4.61 4.08
N HIS A 188 -21.30 -5.37 3.03
CA HIS A 188 -21.47 -4.93 1.65
C HIS A 188 -22.97 -4.86 1.33
N ARG A 189 -23.40 -3.70 0.85
CA ARG A 189 -24.77 -3.35 0.55
C ARG A 189 -24.95 -3.19 -0.95
N PHE A 190 -26.02 -3.77 -1.44
CA PHE A 190 -26.36 -3.87 -2.84
C PHE A 190 -27.74 -3.25 -3.10
N THR A 191 -27.93 -2.73 -4.30
CA THR A 191 -29.25 -2.38 -4.81
C THR A 191 -30.08 -3.64 -5.08
N ALA A 192 -31.39 -3.46 -5.35
CA ALA A 192 -32.28 -4.58 -5.63
C ALA A 192 -31.87 -5.34 -6.90
N ASP A 193 -31.40 -4.63 -7.93
CA ASP A 193 -31.06 -5.19 -9.24
C ASP A 193 -29.71 -5.93 -9.23
N GLU A 194 -28.76 -5.44 -8.43
CA GLU A 194 -27.43 -6.04 -8.31
C GLU A 194 -27.46 -7.35 -7.53
N ILE A 195 -28.20 -7.37 -6.41
CA ILE A 195 -28.03 -8.45 -5.44
C ILE A 195 -28.47 -9.82 -5.95
N ASP A 196 -29.52 -9.87 -6.76
CA ASP A 196 -30.02 -11.14 -7.30
C ASP A 196 -29.01 -11.74 -8.30
N GLN A 197 -28.31 -10.88 -9.06
CA GLN A 197 -27.24 -11.30 -9.95
C GLN A 197 -26.02 -11.81 -9.18
N GLU A 198 -25.59 -11.07 -8.14
CA GLU A 198 -24.43 -11.46 -7.33
C GLU A 198 -24.68 -12.75 -6.54
N ILE A 199 -25.85 -12.92 -5.93
CA ILE A 199 -26.22 -14.16 -5.23
C ILE A 199 -26.23 -15.35 -6.19
N SER A 200 -26.74 -15.17 -7.42
CA SER A 200 -26.73 -16.22 -8.43
C SER A 200 -25.29 -16.64 -8.77
N LYS A 201 -24.40 -15.68 -9.01
CA LYS A 201 -22.97 -15.94 -9.28
C LYS A 201 -22.31 -16.68 -8.12
N PHE A 202 -22.50 -16.20 -6.88
CA PHE A 202 -21.90 -16.82 -5.71
C PHE A 202 -22.38 -18.26 -5.51
N ASN A 203 -23.69 -18.52 -5.58
CA ASN A 203 -24.24 -19.88 -5.43
C ASN A 203 -23.79 -20.83 -6.54
N ILE A 204 -23.65 -20.35 -7.79
CA ILE A 204 -23.09 -21.16 -8.88
C ILE A 204 -21.63 -21.52 -8.59
N SER A 205 -20.87 -20.63 -7.95
CA SER A 205 -19.44 -20.84 -7.70
C SER A 205 -19.15 -21.90 -6.63
N ILE A 206 -20.04 -22.09 -5.64
CA ILE A 206 -19.87 -23.06 -4.54
C ILE A 206 -19.50 -24.46 -5.06
N ASN A 207 -20.19 -24.92 -6.11
CA ASN A 207 -20.06 -26.30 -6.61
C ASN A 207 -19.07 -26.45 -7.78
N LYS A 208 -18.50 -25.35 -8.28
CA LYS A 208 -17.66 -25.34 -9.50
C LYS A 208 -16.17 -25.13 -9.23
N GLN A 209 -15.78 -24.83 -7.99
CA GLN A 209 -14.40 -24.54 -7.64
C GLN A 209 -13.65 -25.81 -7.22
N VAL A 210 -12.49 -26.04 -7.85
CA VAL A 210 -11.54 -27.09 -7.45
C VAL A 210 -10.99 -26.83 -6.05
N ASP A 211 -10.82 -25.55 -5.71
CA ASP A 211 -10.39 -25.06 -4.40
C ASP A 211 -11.43 -24.05 -3.86
N PRO A 212 -12.45 -24.51 -3.13
CA PRO A 212 -13.59 -23.68 -2.75
C PRO A 212 -13.23 -22.69 -1.63
N PHE A 213 -13.90 -21.55 -1.61
CA PHE A 213 -13.83 -20.63 -0.48
C PHE A 213 -14.54 -21.19 0.76
N VAL A 214 -13.89 -21.05 1.93
CA VAL A 214 -14.34 -21.53 3.23
C VAL A 214 -14.06 -20.50 4.33
N TYR A 215 -14.65 -20.71 5.51
CA TYR A 215 -14.35 -19.94 6.72
C TYR A 215 -13.58 -20.78 7.74
N SER A 216 -12.76 -20.14 8.58
CA SER A 216 -12.23 -20.79 9.78
C SER A 216 -13.20 -20.65 10.96
N SER A 217 -13.31 -21.65 11.84
CA SER A 217 -14.39 -21.69 12.85
C SER A 217 -14.23 -20.67 13.97
N MET A 218 -12.99 -20.41 14.40
CA MET A 218 -12.67 -19.51 15.51
C MET A 218 -12.39 -18.09 15.03
N ARG A 219 -11.45 -17.93 14.10
CA ARG A 219 -11.03 -16.61 13.60
C ARG A 219 -11.93 -16.06 12.50
N LYS A 220 -12.85 -16.87 11.96
CA LYS A 220 -13.78 -16.48 10.88
C LYS A 220 -13.06 -15.91 9.65
N ILE A 221 -11.87 -16.43 9.34
CA ILE A 221 -11.10 -16.02 8.16
C ILE A 221 -11.74 -16.63 6.92
N PHE A 222 -12.07 -15.80 5.93
CA PHE A 222 -12.56 -16.22 4.62
C PHE A 222 -11.40 -16.37 3.63
N SER A 223 -11.16 -17.57 3.10
CA SER A 223 -10.15 -17.81 2.05
C SER A 223 -10.40 -19.14 1.33
N GLN A 224 -9.56 -19.47 0.36
CA GLN A 224 -9.57 -20.78 -0.31
C GLN A 224 -9.23 -21.91 0.69
N LEU A 225 -9.79 -23.09 0.44
CA LEU A 225 -9.65 -24.27 1.30
C LEU A 225 -8.16 -24.61 1.52
N SER A 226 -7.37 -24.65 0.46
CA SER A 226 -5.93 -24.96 0.54
C SER A 226 -5.16 -24.00 1.47
N PHE A 227 -5.49 -22.71 1.45
CA PHE A 227 -4.87 -21.71 2.31
C PHE A 227 -5.28 -21.86 3.77
N ILE A 228 -6.57 -22.07 4.05
CA ILE A 228 -7.05 -22.26 5.42
C ILE A 228 -6.45 -23.55 6.02
N GLU A 229 -6.38 -24.63 5.24
CA GLU A 229 -5.75 -25.89 5.66
C GLU A 229 -4.31 -25.70 6.15
N SER A 230 -3.53 -24.87 5.45
CA SER A 230 -2.14 -24.59 5.82
C SER A 230 -1.97 -23.63 7.01
N THR A 231 -3.03 -22.92 7.43
CA THR A 231 -2.96 -21.85 8.44
C THR A 231 -3.85 -22.08 9.66
N LEU A 232 -4.51 -23.23 9.76
CA LEU A 232 -5.37 -23.60 10.90
C LEU A 232 -4.62 -23.64 12.22
N LEU A 233 -5.21 -23.01 13.24
CA LEU A 233 -4.72 -23.13 14.61
C LEU A 233 -5.24 -24.42 15.26
N LYS A 234 -4.55 -24.89 16.30
CA LYS A 234 -4.97 -26.08 17.06
C LYS A 234 -6.38 -25.86 17.64
N GLY A 235 -7.32 -26.73 17.27
CA GLY A 235 -8.72 -26.66 17.71
C GLY A 235 -9.64 -25.84 16.80
N GLU A 236 -9.08 -25.15 15.80
CA GLU A 236 -9.87 -24.49 14.76
C GLU A 236 -10.34 -25.52 13.73
N GLN A 237 -11.53 -25.29 13.16
CA GLN A 237 -12.14 -26.15 12.15
C GLN A 237 -12.38 -25.35 10.87
N ILE A 238 -12.47 -26.05 9.76
CA ILE A 238 -12.91 -25.49 8.49
C ILE A 238 -14.44 -25.48 8.50
N LEU A 239 -15.03 -24.40 8.04
CA LEU A 239 -16.46 -24.21 7.87
C LEU A 239 -16.78 -24.00 6.39
N ARG A 240 -17.44 -24.99 5.78
CA ARG A 240 -17.92 -24.89 4.41
C ARG A 240 -19.09 -23.92 4.28
N ILE A 241 -19.14 -23.25 3.14
CA ILE A 241 -20.25 -22.38 2.76
C ILE A 241 -21.33 -23.24 2.10
N LEU A 242 -22.54 -23.20 2.65
CA LEU A 242 -23.69 -23.96 2.15
C LEU A 242 -24.48 -23.18 1.12
N SER A 243 -24.72 -21.88 1.37
CA SER A 243 -25.50 -21.03 0.49
C SER A 243 -25.23 -19.54 0.75
N TYR A 244 -25.54 -18.74 -0.25
CA TYR A 244 -25.65 -17.29 -0.16
C TYR A 244 -27.11 -16.88 -0.30
N GLU A 245 -27.59 -16.02 0.59
CA GLU A 245 -28.98 -15.58 0.66
C GLU A 245 -29.10 -14.06 0.67
N LYS A 246 -30.22 -13.57 0.14
CA LYS A 246 -30.60 -12.16 0.14
C LYS A 246 -31.21 -11.80 1.48
N GLU A 247 -30.68 -10.77 2.13
CA GLU A 247 -31.27 -10.23 3.35
C GLU A 247 -31.40 -8.72 3.26
N LYS A 248 -32.40 -8.14 3.95
CA LYS A 248 -32.54 -6.70 4.03
C LYS A 248 -31.51 -6.17 5.03
N TYR A 249 -30.74 -5.18 4.61
CA TYR A 249 -29.75 -4.56 5.50
C TYR A 249 -30.43 -3.91 6.72
N SER A 250 -29.78 -4.03 7.87
CA SER A 250 -30.10 -3.31 9.09
C SER A 250 -28.81 -2.89 9.77
N HIS A 251 -28.75 -1.65 10.27
CA HIS A 251 -27.59 -1.14 11.00
C HIS A 251 -27.23 -1.99 12.23
N GLN A 252 -28.22 -2.67 12.83
CA GLN A 252 -27.98 -3.58 13.96
C GLN A 252 -27.12 -4.78 13.55
N LEU A 253 -27.16 -5.21 12.28
CA LEU A 253 -26.34 -6.33 11.80
C LEU A 253 -24.85 -5.97 11.74
N ASP A 254 -24.52 -4.72 11.40
CA ASP A 254 -23.15 -4.22 11.42
C ASP A 254 -22.60 -4.16 12.86
N ALA A 255 -23.41 -3.65 13.81
CA ALA A 255 -23.00 -3.41 15.19
C ALA A 255 -22.62 -4.69 15.97
N ILE A 256 -23.21 -5.84 15.62
CA ILE A 256 -22.98 -7.12 16.32
C ILE A 256 -21.58 -7.68 16.03
N ASN A 257 -20.95 -7.29 14.91
CA ASN A 257 -19.74 -7.93 14.37
C ASN A 257 -18.67 -6.90 13.95
N HIS A 258 -18.61 -5.75 14.63
CA HIS A 258 -17.69 -4.67 14.28
C HIS A 258 -16.34 -4.81 15.00
N SER A 259 -15.39 -5.52 14.40
CA SER A 259 -14.04 -5.72 14.95
C SER A 259 -12.92 -5.06 14.13
N ILE A 260 -13.24 -4.58 12.93
CA ILE A 260 -12.29 -4.05 11.95
C ILE A 260 -12.90 -2.78 11.37
N ASP A 261 -12.09 -1.74 11.24
CA ASP A 261 -12.48 -0.48 10.61
C ASP A 261 -11.94 -0.39 9.18
N ASN A 262 -10.70 -0.87 8.98
CA ASN A 262 -9.98 -0.76 7.71
C ASN A 262 -9.29 -2.07 7.29
N ASP A 263 -9.32 -2.36 6.00
CA ASP A 263 -8.69 -3.53 5.39
C ASP A 263 -7.20 -3.30 5.11
N TYR A 264 -6.84 -2.09 4.67
CA TYR A 264 -5.50 -1.77 4.17
C TYR A 264 -4.73 -0.81 5.08
N THR A 265 -5.44 0.13 5.67
CA THR A 265 -4.87 1.21 6.50
C THR A 265 -4.90 0.87 8.00
N PRO A 266 -4.05 1.48 8.86
CA PRO A 266 -3.18 2.61 8.56
C PRO A 266 -2.00 2.26 7.64
N LEU A 267 -1.58 3.22 6.81
CA LEU A 267 -0.34 3.15 6.02
C LEU A 267 0.42 4.46 6.18
N GLY A 268 1.73 4.40 6.30
CA GLY A 268 2.61 5.56 6.24
C GLY A 268 2.94 5.89 4.79
N VAL A 269 2.87 7.16 4.41
CA VAL A 269 3.46 7.64 3.16
C VAL A 269 4.67 8.52 3.51
N PRO A 270 5.88 8.20 3.04
CA PRO A 270 7.05 9.04 3.26
C PRO A 270 6.88 10.40 2.59
N ILE A 271 7.33 11.46 3.26
CA ILE A 271 7.36 12.83 2.73
C ILE A 271 8.69 13.48 3.09
N TYR A 272 9.19 14.34 2.20
CA TYR A 272 10.29 15.25 2.53
C TYR A 272 9.78 16.34 3.47
N PRO A 273 10.36 16.53 4.67
CA PRO A 273 9.86 17.47 5.66
C PRO A 273 9.80 18.92 5.19
N ASP A 274 10.76 19.33 4.36
CA ASP A 274 10.90 20.73 3.92
C ASP A 274 9.95 21.10 2.77
N THR A 275 9.63 20.16 1.88
CA THR A 275 8.80 20.41 0.69
C THR A 275 7.40 19.81 0.79
N GLY A 276 7.22 18.80 1.64
CA GLY A 276 6.00 17.99 1.71
C GLY A 276 5.81 17.04 0.52
N GLU A 277 6.79 16.96 -0.40
CA GLU A 277 6.74 16.10 -1.57
C GLU A 277 7.01 14.63 -1.20
N PHE A 278 6.50 13.71 -2.03
CA PHE A 278 6.73 12.28 -1.86
C PHE A 278 8.06 11.86 -2.51
N PRO A 279 8.91 11.06 -1.84
CA PRO A 279 10.05 10.45 -2.49
C PRO A 279 9.56 9.39 -3.49
N ILE A 280 10.07 9.47 -4.73
CA ILE A 280 9.75 8.53 -5.80
C ILE A 280 10.94 7.59 -6.01
N LEU A 281 10.69 6.29 -5.89
CA LEU A 281 11.65 5.21 -6.11
C LEU A 281 11.56 4.75 -7.57
N GLY A 282 12.24 5.45 -8.49
CA GLY A 282 12.09 5.20 -9.93
C GLY A 282 10.72 5.63 -10.45
N ASN A 283 9.79 4.68 -10.61
CA ASN A 283 8.38 4.95 -10.94
C ASN A 283 7.42 4.52 -9.80
N TYR A 284 7.97 4.20 -8.63
CA TYR A 284 7.21 3.70 -7.50
C TYR A 284 7.06 4.76 -6.41
N ILE A 285 5.91 4.73 -5.73
CA ILE A 285 5.72 5.47 -4.48
C ILE A 285 5.61 4.48 -3.32
N PRO A 286 6.54 4.53 -2.34
CA PRO A 286 6.52 3.63 -1.21
C PRO A 286 5.37 3.97 -0.26
N LEU A 287 4.66 2.94 0.18
CA LEU A 287 3.72 2.96 1.30
C LEU A 287 4.26 2.02 2.37
N ILE A 288 4.18 2.43 3.63
CA ILE A 288 4.84 1.80 4.75
C ILE A 288 3.79 1.25 5.68
N SER A 289 3.72 -0.06 5.80
CA SER A 289 2.74 -0.71 6.67
C SER A 289 3.30 -1.10 8.03
N ASP A 290 4.63 -1.03 8.21
CA ASP A 290 5.30 -1.09 9.50
C ASP A 290 6.40 -0.02 9.60
N PRO A 291 6.15 1.09 10.31
CA PRO A 291 7.11 2.17 10.51
C PRO A 291 8.39 1.73 11.22
N THR A 292 8.36 0.62 11.97
CA THR A 292 9.56 0.12 12.68
C THR A 292 10.61 -0.46 11.73
N LEU A 293 10.21 -0.80 10.51
CA LEU A 293 11.08 -1.29 9.44
C LEU A 293 11.55 -0.18 8.50
N PHE A 294 11.17 1.08 8.76
CA PHE A 294 11.46 2.19 7.86
C PHE A 294 12.94 2.37 7.59
N ASP A 295 13.79 2.34 8.62
CA ASP A 295 15.23 2.59 8.44
C ASP A 295 15.93 1.48 7.64
N GLU A 296 15.46 0.23 7.78
CA GLU A 296 15.96 -0.90 7.00
C GLU A 296 15.59 -0.74 5.52
N MET A 297 14.32 -0.44 5.23
CA MET A 297 13.85 -0.15 3.88
C MET A 297 14.59 1.06 3.28
N HIS A 298 14.70 2.14 4.03
CA HIS A 298 15.36 3.37 3.59
C HIS A 298 16.84 3.16 3.25
N SER A 299 17.55 2.38 4.09
CA SER A 299 18.93 2.00 3.83
C SER A 299 19.03 1.17 2.54
N ASN A 300 18.14 0.18 2.37
CA ASN A 300 18.06 -0.60 1.15
C ASN A 300 17.82 0.27 -0.11
N TRP A 301 16.89 1.23 -0.05
CA TRP A 301 16.60 2.11 -1.18
C TRP A 301 17.82 2.95 -1.59
N ASN A 302 18.57 3.43 -0.61
CA ASN A 302 19.79 4.21 -0.84
C ASN A 302 20.93 3.37 -1.41
N GLU A 303 21.14 2.16 -0.88
CA GLU A 303 22.14 1.20 -1.39
C GLU A 303 21.88 0.82 -2.86
N HIS A 304 20.61 0.84 -3.28
CA HIS A 304 20.19 0.53 -4.64
C HIS A 304 19.93 1.76 -5.52
N GLY A 305 20.42 2.94 -5.14
CA GLY A 305 20.56 4.09 -6.04
C GLY A 305 19.47 5.16 -5.98
N HIS A 306 18.46 5.04 -5.10
CA HIS A 306 17.34 5.99 -5.06
C HIS A 306 17.60 7.31 -4.31
N GLN A 307 18.77 7.46 -3.65
CA GLN A 307 19.23 8.70 -3.00
C GLN A 307 18.13 9.47 -2.23
N ILE A 308 17.56 8.85 -1.21
CA ILE A 308 16.53 9.46 -0.35
C ILE A 308 17.19 10.03 0.91
N GLY A 309 16.96 11.32 1.14
CA GLY A 309 17.31 11.99 2.40
C GLY A 309 16.41 11.60 3.58
N GLN A 310 16.49 12.37 4.66
CA GLN A 310 15.63 12.20 5.81
C GLN A 310 14.16 12.44 5.46
N CYS A 311 13.26 11.66 6.07
CA CYS A 311 11.84 11.69 5.77
C CYS A 311 10.99 11.85 7.04
N ALA A 312 9.79 12.38 6.88
CA ALA A 312 8.69 12.17 7.81
C ALA A 312 7.73 11.11 7.24
N LEU A 313 6.98 10.44 8.11
CA LEU A 313 5.90 9.56 7.69
C LEU A 313 4.55 10.21 7.99
N LYS A 314 3.75 10.43 6.95
CA LYS A 314 2.36 10.86 7.09
C LYS A 314 1.46 9.64 7.15
N ILE A 315 0.59 9.59 8.16
CA ILE A 315 -0.35 8.47 8.34
C ILE A 315 -1.57 8.67 7.43
N ILE A 316 -1.83 7.68 6.57
CA ILE A 316 -3.10 7.47 5.88
C ILE A 316 -3.96 6.63 6.81
N GLU A 317 -4.99 7.24 7.39
CA GLU A 317 -5.66 6.71 8.58
C GLU A 317 -6.76 5.69 8.27
N ASN A 318 -7.38 5.83 7.10
CA ASN A 318 -8.53 5.01 6.71
C ASN A 318 -8.51 4.73 5.20
N ASP A 319 -9.26 3.70 4.80
CA ASP A 319 -9.25 3.22 3.42
C ASP A 319 -9.84 4.23 2.42
N LYS A 320 -10.67 5.19 2.88
CA LYS A 320 -11.19 6.26 2.01
C LYS A 320 -10.12 7.29 1.69
N ASP A 321 -9.31 7.67 2.67
CA ASP A 321 -8.17 8.54 2.43
C ASP A 321 -7.16 7.85 1.52
N LEU A 322 -6.93 6.54 1.72
CA LEU A 322 -6.13 5.74 0.81
C LEU A 322 -6.68 5.78 -0.62
N SER A 323 -8.01 5.69 -0.82
CA SER A 323 -8.62 5.86 -2.16
C SER A 323 -8.13 7.13 -2.86
N ILE A 324 -8.13 8.26 -2.15
CA ILE A 324 -7.77 9.57 -2.70
C ILE A 324 -6.29 9.60 -3.09
N TYR A 325 -5.40 9.06 -2.24
CA TYR A 325 -3.97 8.96 -2.57
C TYR A 325 -3.73 8.09 -3.80
N LEU A 326 -4.33 6.89 -3.82
CA LEU A 326 -4.18 5.96 -4.94
C LEU A 326 -4.70 6.56 -6.25
N ASP A 327 -5.84 7.25 -6.21
CA ASP A 327 -6.40 7.93 -7.37
C ASP A 327 -5.43 8.96 -7.96
N ASN A 328 -4.79 9.77 -7.11
CA ASN A 328 -3.78 10.74 -7.52
C ASN A 328 -2.54 10.04 -8.09
N PHE A 329 -1.97 9.08 -7.37
CA PHE A 329 -0.76 8.36 -7.82
C PHE A 329 -0.97 7.69 -9.18
N PHE A 330 -2.10 7.00 -9.36
CA PHE A 330 -2.42 6.35 -10.64
C PHE A 330 -2.67 7.34 -11.78
N SER A 331 -3.16 8.54 -11.48
CA SER A 331 -3.37 9.62 -12.47
C SER A 331 -2.05 10.24 -12.89
N ASP A 332 -1.10 10.34 -11.97
CA ASP A 332 0.26 10.83 -12.22
C ASP A 332 1.18 9.76 -12.84
N GLY A 333 0.68 8.54 -13.04
CA GLY A 333 1.43 7.42 -13.63
C GLY A 333 2.42 6.77 -12.67
N VAL A 334 2.32 7.05 -11.38
CA VAL A 334 3.17 6.49 -10.32
C VAL A 334 2.54 5.22 -9.76
N GLN A 335 3.35 4.19 -9.55
CA GLN A 335 2.89 2.88 -9.09
C GLN A 335 3.07 2.75 -7.56
N PRO A 336 1.99 2.77 -6.76
CA PRO A 336 2.08 2.52 -5.33
C PRO A 336 2.53 1.09 -5.02
N ILE A 337 3.42 0.99 -4.04
CA ILE A 337 3.93 -0.28 -3.53
C ILE A 337 4.05 -0.24 -2.01
N ILE A 338 3.55 -1.28 -1.34
CA ILE A 338 3.69 -1.42 0.11
C ILE A 338 5.00 -2.14 0.43
N ASP A 339 5.74 -1.60 1.39
CA ASP A 339 7.00 -2.12 1.95
C ASP A 339 8.01 -2.61 0.89
N PRO A 340 8.43 -1.75 -0.06
CA PRO A 340 9.32 -2.18 -1.13
C PRO A 340 10.73 -2.46 -0.62
N ILE A 341 11.31 -3.59 -1.03
CA ILE A 341 12.74 -3.90 -0.91
C ILE A 341 13.27 -4.17 -2.32
N PHE A 342 14.38 -3.52 -2.66
CA PHE A 342 15.02 -3.62 -3.96
C PHE A 342 16.26 -4.51 -3.89
N LYS A 343 16.47 -5.28 -4.95
CA LYS A 343 17.71 -6.04 -5.21
C LYS A 343 18.64 -5.29 -6.16
N SER A 344 18.07 -4.41 -6.98
CA SER A 344 18.79 -3.43 -7.81
C SER A 344 17.88 -2.24 -8.07
N GLU A 345 18.42 -1.14 -8.62
CA GLU A 345 17.69 0.12 -8.87
C GLU A 345 16.35 -0.05 -9.62
N GLN A 346 16.20 -1.11 -10.40
CA GLN A 346 14.99 -1.40 -11.19
C GLN A 346 14.33 -2.75 -10.85
N GLU A 347 14.93 -3.56 -9.97
CA GLU A 347 14.45 -4.89 -9.63
C GLU A 347 14.01 -4.94 -8.17
N LEU A 348 12.70 -5.10 -8.01
CA LEU A 348 12.06 -5.29 -6.71
C LEU A 348 12.21 -6.74 -6.25
N GLU A 349 12.71 -6.93 -5.03
CA GLU A 349 12.81 -8.23 -4.36
C GLU A 349 11.55 -8.55 -3.55
N GLU A 350 11.10 -7.58 -2.75
CA GLU A 350 9.96 -7.74 -1.85
C GLU A 350 9.04 -6.52 -1.88
N GLY A 351 7.82 -6.69 -1.37
CA GLY A 351 6.79 -5.67 -1.28
C GLY A 351 5.46 -6.15 -1.85
N ILE A 352 4.49 -5.24 -1.97
CA ILE A 352 3.15 -5.56 -2.46
C ILE A 352 2.68 -4.48 -3.43
N TYR A 353 2.46 -4.85 -4.69
CA TYR A 353 1.89 -3.93 -5.67
C TYR A 353 0.43 -3.63 -5.36
N ILE A 354 0.05 -2.35 -5.43
CA ILE A 354 -1.37 -1.96 -5.44
C ILE A 354 -1.77 -1.61 -6.86
N LYS A 355 -2.64 -2.41 -7.49
CA LYS A 355 -3.08 -2.17 -8.87
C LYS A 355 -4.56 -1.87 -8.94
N ASP A 356 -4.90 -0.91 -9.79
CA ASP A 356 -6.29 -0.64 -10.14
C ASP A 356 -6.93 -1.83 -10.85
N ILE A 357 -8.02 -2.34 -10.30
CA ILE A 357 -8.76 -3.48 -10.85
C ILE A 357 -9.28 -3.20 -12.26
N GLU A 358 -9.62 -1.94 -12.58
CA GLU A 358 -10.11 -1.59 -13.93
C GLU A 358 -8.99 -1.71 -14.96
N LYS A 359 -7.77 -1.26 -14.61
CA LYS A 359 -6.59 -1.43 -15.47
C LYS A 359 -6.26 -2.91 -15.64
N LEU A 360 -6.35 -3.71 -14.57
CA LEU A 360 -6.14 -5.16 -14.65
C LEU A 360 -7.18 -5.83 -15.54
N ASN A 361 -8.45 -5.45 -15.43
CA ASN A 361 -9.52 -5.97 -16.29
C ASN A 361 -9.30 -5.59 -17.75
N GLN A 362 -8.91 -4.35 -18.05
CA GLN A 362 -8.55 -3.94 -19.42
C GLN A 362 -7.34 -4.71 -19.95
N GLN A 363 -6.32 -4.92 -19.12
CA GLN A 363 -5.15 -5.73 -19.49
C GLN A 363 -5.50 -7.20 -19.67
N ALA A 364 -6.42 -7.75 -18.88
CA ALA A 364 -6.93 -9.11 -19.02
C ALA A 364 -7.76 -9.26 -20.29
N ILE A 365 -8.62 -8.29 -20.61
CA ILE A 365 -9.36 -8.24 -21.88
C ILE A 365 -8.38 -8.14 -23.05
N ASN A 366 -7.35 -7.30 -22.96
CA ASN A 366 -6.31 -7.17 -23.98
C ASN A 366 -5.40 -8.42 -24.05
N LYS A 367 -5.21 -9.14 -22.94
CA LYS A 367 -4.51 -10.43 -22.87
C LYS A 367 -5.36 -11.57 -23.42
N ASP A 368 -6.66 -11.56 -23.24
CA ASP A 368 -7.59 -12.49 -23.88
C ASP A 368 -7.69 -12.21 -25.39
N ILE A 369 -7.55 -10.93 -25.80
CA ILE A 369 -7.37 -10.55 -27.21
C ILE A 369 -5.99 -11.00 -27.74
N THR A 370 -4.94 -11.08 -26.92
CA THR A 370 -3.60 -11.56 -27.33
C THR A 370 -3.33 -13.04 -27.02
N HIS A 371 -4.25 -13.73 -26.35
CA HIS A 371 -4.39 -15.18 -26.29
C HIS A 371 -5.31 -15.70 -27.41
N SER A 372 -5.69 -14.84 -28.37
CA SER A 372 -6.06 -15.31 -29.69
C SER A 372 -4.79 -15.87 -30.35
N TYR A 373 -4.63 -17.20 -30.23
CA TYR A 373 -3.81 -18.07 -31.06
C TYR A 373 -2.75 -17.35 -31.89
N THR A 374 -1.50 -17.31 -31.42
CA THR A 374 -0.38 -16.95 -32.30
C THR A 374 -0.41 -17.90 -33.49
N PRO A 375 -0.78 -17.45 -34.71
CA PRO A 375 -0.60 -18.27 -35.89
C PRO A 375 0.90 -18.50 -35.97
N THR A 376 1.31 -19.76 -36.07
CA THR A 376 2.71 -20.10 -36.29
C THR A 376 3.18 -19.39 -37.56
N LYS A 377 3.86 -18.25 -37.40
CA LYS A 377 4.34 -17.39 -38.50
C LYS A 377 5.30 -18.12 -39.48
N ASN A 378 5.73 -19.34 -39.15
CA ASN A 378 6.67 -20.16 -39.92
C ASN A 378 6.27 -21.65 -39.97
N ALA A 379 4.97 -21.99 -40.00
CA ALA A 379 4.57 -23.38 -40.22
C ALA A 379 4.56 -23.69 -41.73
N ASN A 380 5.45 -24.59 -42.18
CA ASN A 380 5.34 -25.22 -43.50
C ASN A 380 4.23 -26.27 -43.44
N TRP A 381 2.99 -25.86 -43.75
CA TRP A 381 1.82 -26.74 -43.78
C TRP A 381 1.91 -27.75 -44.92
N LYS A 382 1.64 -29.01 -44.61
CA LYS A 382 1.66 -30.11 -45.59
C LYS A 382 0.31 -30.81 -45.71
N ALA A 383 0.07 -31.38 -46.89
CA ALA A 383 -1.05 -32.29 -47.09
C ALA A 383 -1.00 -33.42 -46.05
N GLY A 384 -2.12 -33.65 -45.36
CA GLY A 384 -2.27 -34.63 -44.29
C GLY A 384 -2.17 -34.04 -42.87
N ASP A 385 -1.74 -32.79 -42.70
CA ASP A 385 -1.72 -32.15 -41.37
C ASP A 385 -3.15 -32.00 -40.81
N ARG A 386 -3.31 -32.33 -39.52
CA ARG A 386 -4.53 -32.05 -38.76
C ARG A 386 -4.45 -30.65 -38.17
N VAL A 387 -5.48 -29.86 -38.42
CA VAL A 387 -5.51 -28.44 -38.06
C VAL A 387 -6.86 -28.06 -37.48
N LYS A 388 -6.83 -27.02 -36.68
CA LYS A 388 -7.99 -26.31 -36.16
C LYS A 388 -8.03 -24.91 -36.76
N ILE A 389 -9.22 -24.46 -37.16
CA ILE A 389 -9.47 -23.12 -37.68
C ILE A 389 -9.82 -22.18 -36.54
N VAL A 390 -9.21 -20.99 -36.56
CA VAL A 390 -9.43 -19.92 -35.59
C VAL A 390 -9.75 -18.63 -36.34
N PHE A 391 -10.86 -17.98 -35.96
CA PHE A 391 -11.22 -16.65 -36.44
C PHE A 391 -10.87 -15.60 -35.37
N PRO A 392 -10.03 -14.59 -35.65
CA PRO A 392 -9.58 -13.61 -34.65
C PRO A 392 -10.72 -12.83 -33.97
N ASP A 393 -11.82 -12.56 -34.70
CA ASP A 393 -12.88 -11.64 -34.25
C ASP A 393 -14.23 -12.33 -33.97
N ILE A 394 -14.29 -13.67 -33.96
CA ILE A 394 -15.54 -14.42 -33.81
C ILE A 394 -15.43 -15.44 -32.68
N LYS A 395 -16.25 -15.30 -31.64
CA LYS A 395 -16.45 -16.34 -30.63
C LYS A 395 -17.28 -17.47 -31.23
N THR A 396 -16.62 -18.58 -31.59
CA THR A 396 -17.30 -19.82 -31.97
C THR A 396 -17.39 -20.77 -30.78
N ASN A 397 -18.57 -21.38 -30.56
CA ASN A 397 -18.79 -22.33 -29.46
C ASN A 397 -18.14 -23.71 -29.70
N GLU A 398 -17.67 -23.99 -30.92
CA GLU A 398 -17.00 -25.24 -31.28
C GLU A 398 -15.76 -24.96 -32.13
N ASP A 399 -14.73 -25.77 -31.89
CA ASP A 399 -13.48 -25.74 -32.63
C ASP A 399 -13.66 -26.46 -33.97
N LEU A 400 -13.59 -25.74 -35.09
CA LEU A 400 -13.61 -26.32 -36.44
C LEU A 400 -12.29 -27.04 -36.71
N LYS A 401 -12.29 -28.37 -36.58
CA LYS A 401 -11.14 -29.24 -36.87
C LYS A 401 -11.22 -29.82 -38.28
N GLY A 402 -10.08 -30.16 -38.86
CA GLY A 402 -10.02 -30.79 -40.18
C GLY A 402 -8.62 -31.21 -40.61
N ILE A 403 -8.51 -31.66 -41.85
CA ILE A 403 -7.26 -32.13 -42.47
C ILE A 403 -6.96 -31.28 -43.70
N LEU A 404 -5.68 -30.98 -43.91
CA LEU A 404 -5.20 -30.32 -45.12
C LEU A 404 -5.06 -31.31 -46.28
N LEU A 405 -5.60 -30.96 -47.45
CA LEU A 405 -5.53 -31.78 -48.66
C LEU A 405 -4.36 -31.41 -49.57
N THR A 406 -3.77 -30.24 -49.36
CA THR A 406 -2.65 -29.72 -50.15
C THR A 406 -1.57 -29.21 -49.21
N ASP A 407 -0.34 -29.20 -49.72
CA ASP A 407 0.70 -28.35 -49.14
C ASP A 407 0.31 -26.88 -49.28
N GLU A 408 0.94 -26.01 -48.49
CA GLU A 408 0.76 -24.56 -48.62
C GLU A 408 1.09 -24.08 -50.04
N PHE A 409 0.20 -23.28 -50.63
CA PHE A 409 0.38 -22.66 -51.93
C PHE A 409 -0.04 -21.19 -51.90
N LYS A 410 0.45 -20.42 -52.89
CA LYS A 410 0.04 -19.03 -53.09
C LYS A 410 -1.10 -18.97 -54.09
N ASP A 411 -2.12 -18.18 -53.75
CA ASP A 411 -3.26 -18.00 -54.64
C ASP A 411 -3.08 -16.83 -55.62
N GLU A 412 -4.15 -16.51 -56.35
CA GLU A 412 -4.20 -15.46 -57.37
C GLU A 412 -3.88 -14.05 -56.84
N ILE A 413 -4.07 -13.81 -55.53
CA ILE A 413 -3.73 -12.55 -54.86
C ILE A 413 -2.43 -12.65 -54.05
N ASN A 414 -1.65 -13.71 -54.27
CA ASN A 414 -0.37 -13.98 -53.60
C ASN A 414 -0.51 -14.18 -52.06
N GLU A 415 -1.69 -14.58 -51.58
CA GLU A 415 -1.94 -14.98 -50.19
C GLU A 415 -1.61 -16.47 -50.00
N GLN A 416 -0.97 -16.83 -48.88
CA GLN A 416 -0.69 -18.22 -48.52
C GLN A 416 -1.98 -18.93 -48.08
N CYS A 417 -2.32 -20.01 -48.78
CA CYS A 417 -3.55 -20.75 -48.63
C CYS A 417 -3.29 -22.26 -48.63
N VAL A 418 -4.27 -23.02 -48.13
CA VAL A 418 -4.36 -24.48 -48.22
C VAL A 418 -5.80 -24.89 -48.54
N ILE A 419 -5.99 -26.12 -49.01
CA ILE A 419 -7.32 -26.72 -49.08
C ILE A 419 -7.59 -27.52 -47.80
N PHE A 420 -8.57 -27.07 -47.03
CA PHE A 420 -9.02 -27.66 -45.77
C PHE A 420 -10.26 -28.53 -45.97
N ARG A 421 -10.29 -29.69 -45.33
CA ARG A 421 -11.47 -30.58 -45.25
C ARG A 421 -11.92 -30.73 -43.79
N PRO A 422 -13.17 -30.36 -43.43
CA PRO A 422 -13.62 -30.42 -42.05
C PRO A 422 -13.84 -31.85 -41.54
N ILE A 423 -13.65 -32.02 -40.24
CA ILE A 423 -14.05 -33.18 -39.45
C ILE A 423 -15.17 -32.74 -38.51
N GLU A 424 -16.38 -33.24 -38.74
CA GLU A 424 -17.54 -32.95 -37.90
C GLU A 424 -17.89 -34.19 -37.08
N LYS A 425 -17.91 -34.07 -35.74
CA LYS A 425 -18.23 -35.18 -34.81
C LYS A 425 -17.40 -36.45 -35.08
N GLY A 426 -16.15 -36.28 -35.49
CA GLY A 426 -15.22 -37.38 -35.78
C GLY A 426 -15.34 -37.99 -37.19
N ILE A 427 -16.23 -37.48 -38.04
CA ILE A 427 -16.42 -37.94 -39.41
C ILE A 427 -15.81 -36.92 -40.38
N ILE A 428 -14.93 -37.38 -41.28
CA ILE A 428 -14.36 -36.57 -42.36
C ILE A 428 -15.47 -36.29 -43.39
N ARG A 429 -15.73 -35.02 -43.68
CA ARG A 429 -16.73 -34.60 -44.66
C ARG A 429 -16.12 -34.53 -46.06
N ASP A 430 -16.13 -35.65 -46.77
CA ASP A 430 -15.56 -35.74 -48.13
C ASP A 430 -16.32 -34.88 -49.16
N ASP A 431 -17.56 -34.48 -48.83
CA ASP A 431 -18.40 -33.58 -49.61
C ASP A 431 -18.00 -32.09 -49.49
N MET A 432 -17.09 -31.74 -48.58
CA MET A 432 -16.77 -30.34 -48.26
C MET A 432 -15.26 -30.07 -48.36
N GLN A 433 -14.88 -29.05 -49.13
CA GLN A 433 -13.50 -28.58 -49.23
C GLN A 433 -13.48 -27.06 -49.31
N PHE A 434 -12.62 -26.44 -48.51
CA PHE A 434 -12.52 -24.99 -48.41
C PHE A 434 -11.09 -24.54 -48.68
N LYS A 435 -10.93 -23.54 -49.54
CA LYS A 435 -9.68 -22.79 -49.62
C LYS A 435 -9.61 -21.84 -48.41
N MET A 436 -8.57 -21.98 -47.59
CA MET A 436 -8.41 -21.25 -46.34
C MET A 436 -7.04 -20.57 -46.26
N PRO A 437 -6.95 -19.30 -45.84
CA PRO A 437 -5.69 -18.63 -45.53
C PRO A 437 -4.96 -19.34 -44.38
N THR A 438 -3.66 -19.60 -44.53
CA THR A 438 -2.88 -20.35 -43.52
C THR A 438 -2.73 -19.61 -42.19
N LYS A 439 -2.91 -18.29 -42.19
CA LYS A 439 -2.97 -17.44 -40.98
C LYS A 439 -4.13 -17.76 -40.03
N LEU A 440 -5.15 -18.50 -40.48
CA LEU A 440 -6.30 -18.92 -39.68
C LEU A 440 -6.12 -20.32 -39.06
N LEU A 441 -4.98 -20.98 -39.29
CA LEU A 441 -4.75 -22.37 -38.90
C LEU A 441 -3.84 -22.48 -37.70
N VAL A 442 -4.17 -23.43 -36.83
CA VAL A 442 -3.31 -23.91 -35.75
C VAL A 442 -3.26 -25.43 -35.78
N LYS A 443 -2.16 -26.03 -35.32
CA LYS A 443 -2.06 -27.50 -35.23
C LYS A 443 -3.09 -28.01 -34.23
N ASP A 444 -3.82 -29.05 -34.63
CA ASP A 444 -4.76 -29.78 -33.76
C ASP A 444 -4.03 -30.68 -32.77
#